data_AF-A0A349X4T2-F1
#
_entry.id   AF-A0A349X4T2-F1
#
_cell.length_a   1.000
_cell.length_b   1.000
_cell.length_c   1.000
_cell.angle_alpha   90.00
_cell.angle_beta   90.00
_cell.angle_gamma   90.00
#
_symmetry.space_group_name_H-M   'P 1'
#
loop_
_entity.id
_entity.type
_entity.pdbx_description
1 polymer ?
#
loop_
_entity_poly.entity_id
_entity_poly.type
_entity_poly.pdbx_seq_one_letter_code
_entity_poly.pdbx_strand_id
1 'polypeptide(L)'
;MKYRWLRTHIRGEDDKTNVHMRLREGYEVVSPAEVAGYDLPMNESGSQAGSVGVGGLMLAKIPEETANERNAYFQNKTENQMSAVDNNLMKDEHPSMPFSNERKSKVTFGGSRK
;
A
#
# COMPACT_ATOMS: atom_id res chain seq x y z
N MET A 1 1.37 -9.64 -13.51
CA MET A 1 1.38 -10.02 -12.08
C MET A 1 2.30 -9.06 -11.35
N LYS A 2 1.89 -8.56 -10.18
CA LYS A 2 2.68 -7.59 -9.41
C LYS A 2 3.27 -8.26 -8.19
N TYR A 3 4.57 -8.12 -7.99
CA TYR A 3 5.27 -8.63 -6.83
C TYR A 3 5.48 -7.52 -5.80
N ARG A 4 5.40 -7.88 -4.53
CA ARG A 4 5.62 -6.96 -3.41
C ARG A 4 6.27 -7.67 -2.24
N TRP A 5 7.24 -7.00 -1.62
CA TRP A 5 7.78 -7.40 -0.34
C TRP A 5 6.81 -7.05 0.80
N LEU A 6 6.41 -8.06 1.55
CA LEU A 6 5.61 -7.95 2.77
C LEU A 6 6.52 -8.03 3.98
N ARG A 7 6.30 -7.16 4.95
CA ARG A 7 7.03 -7.20 6.22
C ARG A 7 6.51 -8.32 7.10
N THR A 8 7.43 -9.16 7.57
CA THR A 8 7.16 -10.32 8.43
C THR A 8 7.69 -10.16 9.84
N HIS A 9 8.71 -9.31 10.07
CA HIS A 9 9.18 -8.99 11.42
C HIS A 9 9.36 -7.48 11.64
N ILE A 10 9.30 -7.07 12.91
CA ILE A 10 9.71 -5.74 13.39
C ILE A 10 10.50 -5.93 14.68
N ARG A 11 11.73 -5.39 14.74
CA ARG A 11 12.54 -5.33 15.97
C ARG A 11 12.64 -6.67 16.74
N GLY A 12 12.64 -7.81 16.04
CA GLY A 12 12.74 -9.15 16.63
C GLY A 12 11.40 -9.81 16.99
N GLU A 13 10.27 -9.17 16.75
CA GLU A 13 8.93 -9.74 16.90
C GLU A 13 8.28 -10.03 15.52
N ASP A 14 7.54 -11.14 15.44
CA ASP A 14 6.80 -11.53 14.23
C ASP A 14 5.59 -10.62 14.01
N ASP A 15 5.55 -9.91 12.87
CA ASP A 15 4.41 -9.09 12.43
C ASP A 15 3.37 -9.96 11.71
N LYS A 16 2.77 -10.90 12.45
CA LYS A 16 1.73 -11.81 11.94
C LYS A 16 0.50 -11.04 11.44
N THR A 17 0.16 -9.94 12.09
CA THR A 17 -1.00 -9.11 11.74
C THR A 17 -0.86 -8.54 10.33
N ASN A 18 0.30 -7.98 9.97
CA ASN A 18 0.52 -7.47 8.62
C ASN A 18 0.40 -8.59 7.58
N VAL A 19 1.04 -9.75 7.80
CA VAL A 19 0.96 -10.87 6.86
C VAL A 19 -0.48 -11.36 6.69
N HIS A 20 -1.22 -11.56 7.79
CA HIS A 20 -2.62 -11.99 7.73
C HIS A 20 -3.53 -10.98 7.03
N MET A 21 -3.35 -9.68 7.26
CA MET A 21 -4.11 -8.66 6.55
C MET A 21 -3.83 -8.75 5.05
N ARG A 22 -2.55 -8.86 4.64
CA ARG A 22 -2.17 -8.94 3.23
C ARG A 22 -2.70 -10.19 2.55
N LEU A 23 -2.70 -11.33 3.21
CA LEU A 23 -3.32 -12.56 2.69
C LEU A 23 -4.82 -12.36 2.43
N ARG A 24 -5.55 -11.71 3.36
CA ARG A 24 -6.97 -11.35 3.16
C ARG A 24 -7.19 -10.35 2.03
N GLU A 25 -6.19 -9.54 1.72
CA GLU A 25 -6.23 -8.57 0.62
C GLU A 25 -6.04 -9.22 -0.76
N GLY A 26 -5.80 -10.52 -0.83
CA GLY A 26 -5.59 -11.26 -2.07
C GLY A 26 -4.11 -11.40 -2.47
N TYR A 27 -3.19 -11.14 -1.55
CA TYR A 27 -1.78 -11.47 -1.78
C TYR A 27 -1.55 -12.97 -1.58
N GLU A 28 -0.84 -13.59 -2.51
CA GLU A 28 -0.45 -14.99 -2.46
C GLU A 28 1.05 -15.08 -2.20
N VAL A 29 1.45 -15.97 -1.30
CA VAL A 29 2.88 -16.18 -0.97
C VAL A 29 3.56 -16.87 -2.14
N VAL A 30 4.69 -16.34 -2.58
CA VAL A 30 5.44 -16.92 -3.69
C VAL A 30 6.38 -17.99 -3.16
N SER A 31 6.24 -19.21 -3.69
CA SER A 31 7.18 -20.28 -3.43
C SER A 31 8.44 -20.10 -4.30
N PRO A 32 9.64 -20.41 -3.78
CA PRO A 32 10.89 -20.26 -4.53
C PRO A 32 10.91 -21.03 -5.86
N ALA A 33 10.24 -22.19 -5.92
CA ALA A 33 10.13 -23.01 -7.12
C ALA A 33 9.36 -22.34 -8.28
N GLU A 34 8.53 -21.33 -7.99
CA GLU A 34 7.76 -20.61 -9.01
C GLU A 34 8.57 -19.51 -9.69
N VAL A 35 9.66 -19.05 -9.07
CA VAL A 35 10.52 -17.99 -9.62
C VAL A 35 11.70 -18.64 -10.34
N ALA A 36 11.46 -19.10 -11.57
CA ALA A 36 12.52 -19.65 -12.39
C ALA A 36 13.58 -18.58 -12.71
N GLY A 37 14.84 -18.86 -12.38
CA GLY A 37 15.99 -18.05 -12.79
C GLY A 37 16.65 -17.17 -11.72
N TYR A 38 16.13 -17.13 -10.48
CA TYR A 38 16.76 -16.43 -9.36
C TYR A 38 16.90 -17.34 -8.15
N ASP A 39 18.11 -17.47 -7.63
CA ASP A 39 18.37 -18.16 -6.36
C ASP A 39 18.06 -17.19 -5.22
N LEU A 40 16.79 -17.20 -4.79
CA LEU A 40 16.30 -16.32 -3.74
C LEU A 40 16.43 -17.03 -2.40
N PRO A 41 16.98 -16.37 -1.36
CA PRO A 41 17.08 -16.98 -0.05
C PRO A 41 15.68 -17.31 0.48
N MET A 42 15.56 -18.51 1.04
CA MET A 42 14.33 -18.95 1.69
C MET A 42 14.33 -18.46 3.13
N ASN A 43 13.15 -18.09 3.62
CA ASN A 43 13.00 -17.79 5.04
C ASN A 43 12.97 -19.12 5.81
N GLU A 44 13.94 -19.34 6.69
CA GLU A 44 14.10 -20.58 7.47
C GLU A 44 13.34 -20.57 8.80
N SER A 45 12.78 -19.42 9.23
CA SER A 45 12.28 -19.26 10.60
C SER A 45 10.79 -18.88 10.70
N GLY A 46 10.08 -19.56 11.62
CA GLY A 46 8.70 -19.28 12.02
C GLY A 46 7.59 -19.97 11.20
N SER A 47 6.34 -19.55 11.42
CA SER A 47 5.11 -20.04 10.73
C SER A 47 5.09 -19.76 9.21
N GLN A 48 6.18 -19.25 8.66
CA GLN A 48 6.34 -18.74 7.31
C GLN A 48 7.50 -19.44 6.57
N ALA A 49 8.00 -20.52 7.15
CA ALA A 49 9.02 -21.37 6.55
C ALA A 49 8.59 -21.86 5.17
N GLY A 50 9.48 -21.73 4.18
CA GLY A 50 9.24 -22.16 2.79
C GLY A 50 8.79 -21.05 1.82
N SER A 51 8.71 -19.80 2.28
CA SER A 51 8.49 -18.63 1.44
C SER A 51 9.80 -17.93 1.06
N VAL A 52 9.84 -17.28 -0.11
CA VAL A 52 10.97 -16.42 -0.50
C VAL A 52 11.05 -15.24 0.48
N GLY A 53 12.18 -15.07 1.16
CA GLY A 53 12.33 -13.98 2.12
C GLY A 53 13.76 -13.61 2.50
N VAL A 54 13.98 -12.32 2.70
CA VAL A 54 15.26 -11.75 3.14
C VAL A 54 15.01 -10.90 4.38
N GLY A 55 15.70 -11.18 5.48
CA GLY A 55 15.81 -10.24 6.61
C GLY A 55 14.48 -9.68 7.12
N GLY A 56 13.42 -10.49 7.21
CA GLY A 56 12.10 -10.03 7.68
C GLY A 56 11.13 -9.53 6.63
N LEU A 57 11.45 -9.79 5.38
CA LEU A 57 10.57 -9.56 4.25
C LEU A 57 10.20 -10.90 3.62
N MET A 58 8.97 -11.03 3.17
CA MET A 58 8.45 -12.16 2.40
C MET A 58 7.93 -11.66 1.06
N LEU A 59 8.25 -12.36 -0.02
CA LEU A 59 7.73 -12.05 -1.34
C LEU A 59 6.30 -12.57 -1.50
N ALA A 60 5.40 -11.68 -1.91
CA ALA A 60 4.04 -12.05 -2.29
C ALA A 60 3.69 -11.50 -3.67
N LYS A 61 2.83 -12.23 -4.38
CA LYS A 61 2.27 -11.84 -5.68
C LYS A 61 0.80 -11.46 -5.52
N ILE A 62 0.34 -10.53 -6.35
CA ILE A 62 -1.07 -10.16 -6.48
C ILE A 62 -1.40 -9.99 -7.97
N PRO A 63 -2.61 -10.37 -8.42
CA PRO A 63 -3.10 -10.02 -9.74
C PRO A 63 -3.08 -8.50 -9.94
N GLU A 64 -2.68 -8.06 -11.13
CA GLU A 64 -2.53 -6.63 -11.41
C GLU A 64 -3.89 -5.91 -11.43
N GLU A 65 -4.92 -6.60 -11.90
CA GLU A 65 -6.32 -6.14 -11.87
C GLU A 65 -6.78 -5.83 -10.44
N THR A 66 -6.64 -6.78 -9.51
CA THR A 66 -7.01 -6.60 -8.09
C THR A 66 -6.22 -5.48 -7.43
N ALA A 67 -4.93 -5.33 -7.77
CA ALA A 67 -4.12 -4.23 -7.25
C ALA A 67 -4.60 -2.86 -7.76
N ASN A 68 -4.95 -2.76 -9.05
CA ASN A 68 -5.40 -1.53 -9.68
C ASN A 68 -6.81 -1.14 -9.21
N GLU A 69 -7.73 -2.10 -9.11
CA GLU A 69 -9.08 -1.88 -8.57
C GLU A 69 -9.02 -1.30 -7.16
N ARG A 70 -8.17 -1.86 -6.30
CA ARG A 70 -7.98 -1.36 -4.93
C ARG A 70 -7.40 0.05 -4.90
N ASN A 71 -6.38 0.31 -5.72
CA ASN A 71 -5.81 1.66 -5.83
C ASN A 71 -6.88 2.68 -6.25
N ALA A 72 -7.70 2.34 -7.24
CA ALA A 72 -8.82 3.16 -7.68
C ALA A 72 -9.85 3.37 -6.56
N TYR A 73 -10.21 2.32 -5.82
CA TYR A 73 -11.14 2.41 -4.69
C TYR A 73 -10.65 3.38 -3.60
N PHE A 74 -9.38 3.27 -3.19
CA PHE A 74 -8.82 4.17 -2.17
C PHE A 74 -8.66 5.59 -2.69
N GLN A 75 -8.28 5.76 -3.96
CA GLN A 75 -8.23 7.08 -4.59
C GLN A 75 -9.60 7.74 -4.60
N ASN A 76 -10.63 7.04 -5.07
CA ASN A 76 -12.02 7.52 -5.08
C ASN A 76 -12.50 7.86 -3.66
N LYS A 77 -12.16 7.05 -2.66
CA LYS A 77 -12.51 7.34 -1.26
C LYS A 77 -11.86 8.63 -0.75
N THR A 78 -10.58 8.86 -1.07
CA THR A 78 -9.88 10.08 -0.71
C THR A 78 -10.44 11.30 -1.43
N GLU A 79 -10.76 11.18 -2.73
CA GLU A 79 -11.42 12.23 -3.50
C GLU A 79 -12.80 12.58 -2.92
N ASN A 80 -13.61 11.58 -2.60
CA ASN A 80 -14.92 11.76 -1.98
C ASN A 80 -14.83 12.45 -0.61
N GLN A 81 -13.82 12.13 0.20
CA GLN A 81 -13.58 12.82 1.47
C GLN A 81 -13.24 14.30 1.24
N MET A 82 -12.40 14.61 0.26
CA MET A 82 -12.05 15.98 -0.10
C MET A 82 -13.27 16.78 -0.60
N SER A 83 -14.10 16.18 -1.44
CA SER A 83 -15.34 16.82 -1.93
C SER A 83 -16.36 17.01 -0.81
N ALA A 84 -16.46 16.06 0.12
CA ALA A 84 -17.35 16.20 1.28
C ALA A 84 -16.95 17.35 2.20
N VAL A 85 -15.64 17.54 2.41
CA VAL A 85 -15.11 18.68 3.17
C VAL A 85 -15.44 20.00 2.48
N ASP A 86 -15.23 20.10 1.16
CA ASP A 86 -15.57 21.32 0.41
C ASP A 86 -17.07 21.60 0.49
N ASN A 87 -17.92 20.58 0.30
CA ASN A 87 -19.37 20.75 0.37
C ASN A 87 -19.85 21.20 1.75
N ASN A 88 -19.25 20.71 2.83
CA ASN A 88 -19.55 21.19 4.18
C ASN A 88 -19.13 22.64 4.36
N LEU A 89 -17.93 23.01 3.88
CA LEU A 89 -17.44 24.38 3.94
C LEU A 89 -18.37 25.35 3.17
N MET A 90 -18.83 24.95 1.98
CA MET A 90 -19.76 25.76 1.17
C MET A 90 -21.16 25.86 1.78
N LYS A 91 -21.59 24.85 2.55
CA LYS A 91 -22.89 24.88 3.22
C LYS A 91 -22.92 25.86 4.40
N ASP A 92 -21.80 26.03 5.08
CA ASP A 92 -21.64 26.97 6.21
C ASP A 92 -21.30 28.40 5.75
N GLU A 93 -21.24 28.64 4.44
CA GLU A 93 -20.93 29.94 3.84
C GLU A 93 -22.11 30.92 3.99
N HIS A 94 -21.89 32.01 4.73
CA HIS A 94 -22.86 33.10 4.81
C HIS A 94 -22.72 33.99 3.56
N PRO A 95 -23.82 34.39 2.89
CA PRO A 95 -23.78 35.12 1.62
C PRO A 95 -23.08 36.49 1.66
N SER A 96 -22.71 37.00 2.84
CA SER A 96 -21.95 38.24 3.03
C SER A 96 -20.44 38.06 3.20
N MET A 97 -19.93 36.82 3.28
CA MET A 97 -18.50 36.52 3.37
C MET A 97 -18.17 35.32 2.48
N PRO A 98 -17.95 35.54 1.17
CA PRO A 98 -17.58 34.45 0.29
C PRO A 98 -16.12 34.00 0.53
N PHE A 99 -15.90 32.69 0.67
CA PHE A 99 -14.57 32.12 0.80
C PHE A 99 -14.01 31.73 -0.58
N SER A 100 -12.87 32.32 -0.97
CA SER A 100 -12.15 31.89 -2.18
C SER A 100 -11.33 30.63 -1.91
N ASN A 101 -11.85 29.46 -2.29
CA ASN A 101 -11.16 28.17 -2.13
C ASN A 101 -10.13 27.93 -3.26
N GLU A 102 -8.97 28.58 -3.20
CA GLU A 102 -7.84 28.26 -4.09
C GLU A 102 -7.07 27.02 -3.57
N ARG A 103 -7.44 25.83 -4.04
CA ARG A 103 -6.68 24.60 -3.76
C ARG A 103 -5.31 24.65 -4.46
N LYS A 104 -4.23 24.88 -3.70
CA LYS A 104 -2.84 24.76 -4.17
C LYS A 104 -2.25 23.43 -3.73
N SER A 105 -2.27 22.42 -4.60
CA SER A 105 -1.55 21.16 -4.39
C SER A 105 -0.05 21.36 -4.65
N LYS A 106 0.66 21.96 -3.70
CA LYS A 106 2.11 22.12 -3.82
C LYS A 106 2.80 20.81 -3.42
N VAL A 107 3.15 19.99 -4.42
CA VAL A 107 4.04 18.84 -4.21
C VAL A 107 5.47 19.33 -4.42
N THR A 108 6.23 19.42 -3.33
CA THR A 108 7.67 19.63 -3.43
C THR A 108 8.31 18.29 -3.78
N PHE A 109 8.57 18.07 -5.06
CA PHE A 109 9.48 17.00 -5.46
C PHE A 109 10.87 17.37 -4.95
N GLY A 110 11.38 16.63 -3.97
CA GLY A 110 12.72 16.82 -3.45
C GLY A 110 13.72 16.78 -4.61
N GLY A 111 14.40 17.89 -4.86
CA GLY A 111 15.34 18.03 -5.97
C GLY A 111 16.44 16.98 -5.90
N SER A 112 16.74 16.38 -7.05
CA SER A 112 17.94 15.59 -7.28
C SER A 112 19.15 16.36 -6.73
N ARG A 113 19.77 15.84 -5.67
CA ARG A 113 21.18 16.13 -5.45
C ARG A 113 21.96 15.21 -6.38
N LYS A 114 22.82 15.86 -7.18
CA LYS A 114 23.94 15.32 -7.94
C LYS A 114 24.56 14.08 -7.31
#